data_AF-A0A352S7L1-F1
#
_entry.id   AF-A0A352S7L1-F1
#
_cell.length_a   1.000
_cell.length_b   1.000
_cell.length_c   1.000
_cell.angle_alpha   90.00
_cell.angle_beta   90.00
_cell.angle_gamma   90.00
#
_symmetry.space_group_name_H-M   'P 1'
#
loop_
_entity.id
_entity.type
_entity.pdbx_description
1 polymer ?
#
loop_
_entity_poly.entity_id
_entity_poly.type
_entity_poly.pdbx_seq_one_letter_code
_entity_poly.pdbx_strand_id
1 'polypeptide(L)'
;MLIYIAAELHPAFGPLLHPATPDGDAKARAKMFSHLDYVESLLADRRPYLLGNKLSVADFYLFAVARWAGRLDIDLNRWPRLMHFMLRINERPSVQAALAAEMTAGM
;
A
#
# COMPACT_ATOMS: atom_id res chain seq x y z
N MET A 1 7.61 -6.19 10.51
CA MET A 1 6.70 -5.76 9.43
C MET A 1 6.04 -4.42 9.72
N LEU A 2 5.29 -4.27 10.82
CA LEU A 2 4.61 -3.01 11.15
C LEU A 2 5.55 -1.79 11.18
N ILE A 3 6.69 -1.93 11.88
CA ILE A 3 7.73 -0.89 11.95
C ILE A 3 8.27 -0.53 10.56
N TYR A 4 8.53 -1.53 9.71
CA TYR A 4 8.99 -1.30 8.34
C TYR A 4 7.97 -0.49 7.52
N ILE A 5 6.68 -0.83 7.61
CA ILE A 5 5.64 -0.08 6.91
C ILE A 5 5.62 1.37 7.38
N ALA A 6 5.70 1.60 8.70
CA ALA A 6 5.64 2.93 9.30
C ALA A 6 6.89 3.79 9.02
N ALA A 7 8.08 3.20 9.07
CA ALA A 7 9.35 3.92 9.01
C ALA A 7 9.93 4.02 7.59
N GLU A 8 9.62 3.06 6.72
CA GLU A 8 10.23 2.95 5.39
C GLU A 8 9.21 3.17 4.28
N LEU A 9 8.15 2.35 4.24
CA LEU A 9 7.19 2.37 3.14
C LEU A 9 6.31 3.64 3.15
N HIS A 10 5.67 3.96 4.28
CA HIS A 10 4.79 5.12 4.39
C HIS A 10 5.54 6.41 4.05
N PRO A 11 6.72 6.72 4.64
CA PRO A 11 7.42 7.96 4.30
C PRO A 11 7.88 8.03 2.85
N ALA A 12 8.07 6.90 2.15
CA ALA A 12 8.42 6.89 0.74
C ALA A 12 7.32 7.46 -0.17
N PHE A 13 6.05 7.41 0.24
CA PHE A 13 4.95 8.07 -0.48
C PHE A 13 4.85 9.58 -0.20
N GLY A 14 5.36 10.04 0.95
CA GLY A 14 5.20 11.41 1.44
C GLY A 14 5.58 12.49 0.42
N PRO A 15 6.79 12.46 -0.17
CA PRO A 15 7.19 13.45 -1.17
C PRO A 15 6.29 13.44 -2.41
N LEU A 16 5.78 12.27 -2.83
CA LEU A 16 4.99 12.14 -4.05
C LEU A 16 3.55 12.63 -3.88
N LEU A 17 3.03 12.63 -2.65
CA LEU A 17 1.69 13.11 -2.32
C LEU A 17 1.65 14.60 -1.99
N HIS A 18 2.82 15.25 -1.85
CA HIS A 18 2.89 16.65 -1.48
C HIS A 18 2.74 17.55 -2.72
N PRO A 19 1.78 18.50 -2.74
CA PRO A 19 1.51 19.35 -3.92
C PRO A 19 2.70 20.20 -4.36
N ALA A 20 3.62 20.50 -3.44
CA ALA A 20 4.81 21.31 -3.70
C ALA A 20 5.99 20.50 -4.26
N THR A 21 5.89 19.17 -4.36
CA THR A 21 6.91 18.37 -5.01
C THR A 21 6.63 18.38 -6.51
N PRO A 22 7.58 18.82 -7.35
CA PRO A 22 7.37 18.81 -8.79
C PRO A 22 7.00 17.41 -9.29
N ASP A 23 6.06 17.33 -10.23
CA ASP A 23 5.76 16.12 -10.99
C ASP A 23 7.04 15.64 -11.67
N GLY A 24 7.75 14.69 -11.03
CA GLY A 24 9.02 14.21 -11.55
C GLY A 24 10.16 14.01 -10.55
N ASP A 25 9.92 13.92 -9.23
CA ASP A 25 10.95 13.37 -8.33
C ASP A 25 11.15 11.86 -8.61
N ALA A 26 11.88 11.58 -9.68
CA ALA A 26 12.23 10.24 -10.15
C ALA A 26 12.95 9.45 -9.06
N LYS A 27 13.69 10.13 -8.17
CA LYS A 27 14.36 9.50 -7.03
C LYS A 27 13.34 9.06 -5.97
N ALA A 28 12.36 9.90 -5.63
CA ALA A 28 11.27 9.51 -4.74
C ALA A 28 10.42 8.38 -5.34
N ARG A 29 10.08 8.44 -6.64
CA ARG A 29 9.38 7.36 -7.34
C ARG A 29 10.18 6.06 -7.33
N ALA A 30 11.47 6.11 -7.64
CA ALA A 30 12.34 4.93 -7.60
C ALA A 30 12.43 4.33 -6.19
N LYS A 31 12.56 5.18 -5.16
CA LYS A 31 12.58 4.73 -3.76
C LYS A 31 11.26 4.03 -3.41
N MET A 32 10.12 4.65 -3.66
CA MET A 32 8.82 4.04 -3.38
C MET A 32 8.62 2.74 -4.20
N PHE A 33 9.04 2.69 -5.47
CA PHE A 33 8.97 1.45 -6.26
C PHE A 33 9.83 0.34 -5.66
N SER A 34 11.02 0.65 -5.15
CA SER A 34 11.87 -0.36 -4.50
C SER A 34 11.23 -0.96 -3.25
N HIS A 35 10.44 -0.18 -2.49
CA HIS A 35 9.69 -0.71 -1.35
C HIS A 35 8.52 -1.59 -1.80
N LEU A 36 7.83 -1.24 -2.89
CA LEU A 36 6.80 -2.10 -3.48
C LEU A 36 7.39 -3.39 -4.06
N ASP A 37 8.55 -3.33 -4.72
CA ASP A 37 9.31 -4.50 -5.18
C ASP A 37 9.67 -5.42 -4.01
N TYR A 38 10.10 -4.85 -2.88
CA TYR A 38 10.37 -5.61 -1.67
C TYR A 38 9.11 -6.28 -1.11
N VAL A 39 7.99 -5.57 -1.00
CA VAL A 39 6.72 -6.15 -0.51
C VAL A 39 6.23 -7.26 -1.44
N GLU A 40 6.33 -7.07 -2.75
CA GLU A 40 6.03 -8.09 -3.76
C GLU A 40 6.90 -9.35 -3.57
N SER A 41 8.21 -9.17 -3.30
CA SER A 41 9.12 -10.29 -3.02
C SER A 41 8.77 -11.02 -1.71
N LEU A 42 8.31 -10.29 -0.69
CA LEU A 42 7.87 -10.84 0.58
C LEU A 42 6.63 -11.73 0.45
N LEU A 43 5.84 -11.55 -0.60
CA LEU A 43 4.64 -12.35 -0.89
C LEU A 43 4.93 -13.50 -1.88
N ALA A 44 6.20 -13.78 -2.18
CA ALA A 44 6.60 -14.82 -3.14
C ALA A 44 6.15 -16.24 -2.77
N ASP A 45 6.05 -16.53 -1.47
CA ASP A 45 5.56 -17.79 -0.93
C ASP A 45 4.03 -17.95 -1.03
N ARG A 46 3.33 -16.98 -1.64
CA ARG A 46 1.87 -16.93 -1.81
C ARG A 46 1.10 -16.97 -0.49
N ARG A 47 1.75 -16.57 0.60
CA ARG A 47 1.08 -16.41 1.89
C ARG A 47 -0.10 -15.45 1.79
N PRO A 48 -1.18 -15.68 2.55
CA PRO A 48 -2.36 -14.84 2.50
C PRO A 48 -2.15 -13.45 3.12
N TYR A 49 -1.22 -13.33 4.07
CA TYR A 49 -0.97 -12.13 4.87
C TYR A 49 0.54 -11.93 5.12
N LEU A 50 0.95 -10.72 5.49
CA LEU A 50 2.36 -10.35 5.65
C LEU A 50 3.12 -11.15 6.70
N LEU A 51 2.42 -11.72 7.69
CA LEU A 51 2.99 -12.55 8.74
C LEU A 51 2.63 -14.03 8.59
N GLY A 52 2.35 -14.47 7.36
CA GLY A 52 1.99 -15.85 7.04
C GLY A 52 0.47 -16.04 6.98
N ASN A 53 -0.05 -17.00 7.75
CA ASN A 53 -1.46 -17.41 7.66
C ASN A 53 -2.40 -16.63 8.59
N LYS A 54 -1.87 -15.72 9.42
CA LYS A 54 -2.67 -14.93 10.36
C LYS A 54 -2.71 -13.47 9.94
N LEU A 55 -3.93 -12.96 9.84
CA LEU A 55 -4.18 -11.54 9.64
C LEU A 55 -3.68 -10.75 10.85
N SER A 56 -3.12 -9.59 10.60
CA SER A 56 -2.53 -8.69 11.59
C SER A 56 -2.81 -7.23 11.26
N VAL A 57 -2.55 -6.36 12.22
CA VAL A 57 -2.61 -4.90 12.01
C VAL A 57 -1.67 -4.42 10.91
N ALA A 58 -0.56 -5.12 10.66
CA ALA A 58 0.37 -4.77 9.59
C ALA A 58 -0.27 -4.90 8.20
N ASP A 59 -1.21 -5.84 8.03
CA ASP A 59 -1.88 -6.05 6.75
C ASP A 59 -2.80 -4.87 6.39
N PHE A 60 -3.55 -4.38 7.38
CA PHE A 60 -4.40 -3.21 7.21
C PHE A 60 -3.59 -1.93 7.01
N TYR A 61 -2.42 -1.81 7.66
CA TYR A 61 -1.57 -0.65 7.45
C TYR A 61 -0.95 -0.66 6.05
N LEU A 62 -0.45 -1.81 5.57
CA LEU A 62 0.00 -1.92 4.18
C LEU A 62 -1.13 -1.58 3.21
N PHE A 63 -2.35 -2.09 3.45
CA PHE A 63 -3.50 -1.78 2.61
C PHE A 63 -3.80 -0.28 2.56
N ALA A 64 -3.83 0.40 3.70
CA ALA A 64 -4.08 1.83 3.75
C ALA A 64 -3.01 2.64 2.98
N VAL A 65 -1.73 2.30 3.14
CA VAL A 65 -0.61 3.00 2.49
C VAL A 65 -0.54 2.71 0.98
N ALA A 66 -0.63 1.43 0.58
CA ALA A 66 -0.52 1.05 -0.82
C ALA A 66 -1.68 1.57 -1.69
N ARG A 67 -2.85 1.88 -1.10
CA ARG A 67 -3.95 2.58 -1.80
C ARG A 67 -3.54 3.94 -2.36
N TRP A 68 -2.54 4.61 -1.78
CA TRP A 68 -2.08 5.90 -2.30
C TRP A 68 -1.42 5.80 -3.68
N ALA A 69 -0.99 4.62 -4.11
CA ALA A 69 -0.56 4.40 -5.49
C ALA A 69 -1.63 4.86 -6.51
N GLY A 70 -2.91 4.60 -6.22
CA GLY A 70 -4.02 5.05 -7.07
C GLY A 70 -4.20 6.57 -7.12
N ARG A 71 -3.80 7.31 -6.08
CA ARG A 71 -3.80 8.80 -6.09
C ARG A 71 -2.64 9.38 -6.91
N LEU A 72 -1.65 8.55 -7.23
CA LEU A 72 -0.43 8.90 -7.97
C LEU A 72 -0.44 8.34 -9.40
N ASP A 73 -1.61 7.84 -9.85
CA ASP A 73 -1.80 7.13 -11.13
C ASP A 73 -0.80 5.98 -11.34
N ILE A 74 -0.42 5.29 -10.25
CA ILE A 74 0.46 4.12 -10.29
C ILE A 74 -0.40 2.86 -10.33
N ASP A 75 -0.27 2.11 -11.42
CA ASP A 75 -0.88 0.79 -11.56
C ASP A 75 -0.10 -0.26 -10.76
N LEU A 76 -0.78 -0.91 -9.81
CA LEU A 76 -0.20 -1.99 -9.01
C LEU A 76 -0.10 -3.32 -9.77
N ASN A 77 -0.56 -3.42 -11.02
CA ASN A 77 -0.41 -4.63 -11.85
C ASN A 77 1.06 -5.03 -12.06
N ARG A 78 2.00 -4.08 -11.90
CA ARG A 78 3.45 -4.36 -11.84
C ARG A 78 3.85 -5.29 -10.68
N TRP A 79 3.09 -5.28 -9.58
CA TRP A 79 3.27 -6.11 -8.40
C TRP A 79 2.05 -7.01 -8.18
N PRO A 80 1.89 -8.08 -8.99
CA PRO A 80 0.68 -8.90 -8.98
C PRO A 80 0.40 -9.56 -7.62
N ARG A 81 1.43 -9.97 -6.85
CA ARG A 81 1.20 -10.56 -5.52
C ARG A 81 0.70 -9.52 -4.54
N LEU A 82 1.25 -8.31 -4.57
CA LEU A 82 0.72 -7.17 -3.82
C LEU A 82 -0.71 -6.84 -4.26
N MET A 83 -1.01 -6.81 -5.55
CA MET A 83 -2.37 -6.57 -6.05
C MET A 83 -3.36 -7.61 -5.50
N HIS A 84 -3.03 -8.90 -5.56
CA HIS A 84 -3.88 -9.96 -4.99
C HIS A 84 -4.03 -9.85 -3.46
N PHE A 85 -2.97 -9.44 -2.76
CA PHE A 85 -3.05 -9.13 -1.33
C PHE A 85 -4.03 -7.97 -1.08
N MET A 86 -3.93 -6.87 -1.83
CA MET A 86 -4.80 -5.71 -1.71
C MET A 86 -6.27 -6.08 -1.94
N LEU A 87 -6.57 -6.86 -2.98
CA LEU A 87 -7.92 -7.34 -3.27
C LEU A 87 -8.49 -8.16 -2.10
N ARG A 88 -7.71 -9.07 -1.54
CA ARG A 88 -8.13 -9.90 -0.39
C ARG A 88 -8.44 -9.06 0.85
N ILE A 89 -7.63 -8.05 1.15
CA ILE A 89 -7.90 -7.15 2.29
C ILE A 89 -9.14 -6.29 1.98
N ASN A 90 -9.28 -5.82 0.74
CA ASN A 90 -10.43 -5.03 0.30
C ASN A 90 -11.76 -5.81 0.43
N GLU A 91 -11.81 -7.09 0.10
CA GLU A 91 -13.02 -7.92 0.16
C GLU A 91 -13.62 -8.07 1.58
N ARG A 92 -12.89 -7.67 2.62
CA ARG A 92 -13.36 -7.82 4.01
C ARG A 92 -14.50 -6.84 4.30
N PRO A 93 -15.63 -7.29 4.90
CA PRO A 93 -16.76 -6.40 5.20
C PRO A 93 -16.40 -5.18 6.06
N SER A 94 -15.51 -5.37 7.05
CA SER A 94 -15.04 -4.27 7.90
C SER A 94 -14.21 -3.23 7.14
N VAL A 95 -13.45 -3.67 6.13
CA VAL A 95 -12.66 -2.76 5.28
C VAL A 95 -13.60 -2.01 4.34
N GLN A 96 -14.54 -2.69 3.68
CA GLN A 96 -15.55 -2.04 2.85
C GLN A 96 -16.36 -0.99 3.63
N ALA A 97 -16.80 -1.33 4.86
CA ALA A 97 -17.52 -0.39 5.72
C ALA A 97 -16.68 0.84 6.08
N ALA A 98 -15.38 0.66 6.40
CA ALA A 98 -14.47 1.77 6.67
C ALA A 98 -14.27 2.66 5.42
N LEU A 99 -14.08 2.05 4.24
CA LEU A 99 -13.96 2.79 2.98
C LEU A 99 -15.20 3.62 2.66
N ALA A 100 -16.40 3.06 2.87
CA ALA A 100 -17.66 3.79 2.69
C ALA A 100 -17.77 4.98 3.66
N ALA A 101 -17.35 4.80 4.91
CA ALA A 101 -17.33 5.88 5.90
C ALA A 101 -16.30 6.98 5.54
N GLU A 102 -15.11 6.62 5.06
CA GLU A 102 -14.08 7.59 4.61
C GLU A 102 -14.59 8.47 3.46
N MET A 103 -15.31 7.90 2.49
CA MET A 103 -15.89 8.67 1.38
C MET A 103 -16.97 9.65 1.84
N THR A 104 -17.74 9.28 2.86
CA THR A 104 -18.81 10.12 3.39
C THR A 104 -18.26 11.25 4.27
N ALA A 105 -17.16 11.00 4.99
CA ALA A 105 -16.51 11.99 5.84
C ALA A 105 -15.64 13.01 5.08
N GLY A 106 -15.34 12.75 3.80
CA GLY A 106 -14.60 13.65 2.92
C GLY A 106 -15.47 14.64 2.14
N MET A 107 -16.80 14.59 2.30
CA MET A 107 -17.77 15.60 1.84
C MET A 107 -18.07 16.61 2.95
#